data_AF-A0A946LGE7-F1
#
_entry.id   AF-A0A946LGE7-F1
#
_cell.length_a   1.000
_cell.length_b   1.000
_cell.length_c   1.000
_cell.angle_alpha   90.00
_cell.angle_beta   90.00
_cell.angle_gamma   90.00
#
_symmetry.space_group_name_H-M   'P 1'
#
loop_
_entity.id
_entity.type
_entity.pdbx_description
1 polymer ?
#
loop_
_entity_poly.entity_id
_entity_poly.type
_entity_poly.pdbx_seq_one_letter_code
_entity_poly.pdbx_strand_id
1 'polypeptide(L)'
;MTSSIILAALITILIVALGILFIYKRKDPEYKHEPDYRVFFILGITWLPLGIATDNPAFWGMGAVFMIAGLANRDKWKEQPKFSEMDPAKRKLKLSIIIGLTVLLVAGILVFLLAK
;
A
#
# COMPACT_ATOMS: atom_id res chain seq x y z
N MET A 1 -9.25 21.01 -18.88
CA MET A 1 -8.20 21.77 -18.15
C MET A 1 -8.59 22.04 -16.70
N THR A 2 -9.79 22.55 -16.43
CA THR A 2 -10.31 22.80 -15.06
C THR A 2 -10.45 21.53 -14.20
N SER A 3 -10.95 20.42 -14.74
CA SER A 3 -11.11 19.17 -13.99
C SER A 3 -9.78 18.58 -13.50
N SER A 4 -8.71 18.70 -14.28
CA SER A 4 -7.37 18.22 -13.92
C SER A 4 -6.74 19.04 -12.78
N ILE A 5 -7.00 20.35 -12.75
CA ILE A 5 -6.52 21.26 -11.68
C ILE A 5 -7.26 20.97 -10.37
N ILE A 6 -8.59 20.77 -10.44
CA ILE A 6 -9.39 20.41 -9.26
C ILE A 6 -8.93 19.07 -8.69
N LEU A 7 -8.67 18.07 -9.54
CA LEU A 7 -8.16 16.78 -9.10
C LEU A 7 -6.79 16.89 -8.42
N ALA A 8 -5.86 17.66 -9.00
CA ALA A 8 -4.54 17.88 -8.41
C ALA A 8 -4.63 18.60 -7.05
N ALA A 9 -5.50 19.61 -6.93
CA ALA A 9 -5.75 20.31 -5.67
C ALA A 9 -6.30 19.38 -4.58
N LEU A 10 -7.27 18.51 -4.93
CA LEU A 10 -7.84 17.54 -4.01
C LEU A 10 -6.79 16.51 -3.54
N ILE A 11 -5.96 15.99 -4.45
CA ILE A 11 -4.86 15.08 -4.10
C ILE A 11 -3.89 15.76 -3.14
N THR A 12 -3.55 17.02 -3.40
CA THR A 12 -2.62 17.79 -2.57
C THR A 12 -3.17 18.02 -1.16
N ILE A 13 -4.43 18.44 -1.07
CA ILE A 13 -5.13 18.62 0.22
C ILE A 13 -5.18 17.30 0.99
N LEU A 14 -5.48 16.19 0.31
CA LEU A 14 -5.51 14.87 0.93
C LEU A 14 -4.13 14.46 1.48
N ILE A 15 -3.06 14.66 0.71
CA ILE A 15 -1.68 14.38 1.15
C ILE A 15 -1.32 15.21 2.39
N VAL A 16 -1.63 16.52 2.37
CA VAL A 16 -1.36 17.42 3.50
C VAL A 16 -2.17 17.00 4.74
N ALA A 17 -3.45 16.70 4.58
CA ALA A 17 -4.32 16.25 5.67
C ALA A 17 -3.82 14.94 6.30
N LEU A 18 -3.44 13.97 5.47
CA LEU A 18 -2.84 12.70 5.93
C LEU A 18 -1.50 12.93 6.65
N GLY A 19 -0.67 13.84 6.14
CA GLY A 19 0.59 14.22 6.78
C GLY A 19 0.39 14.84 8.17
N ILE A 20 -0.56 15.77 8.30
CA ILE A 20 -0.92 16.40 9.57
C ILE A 20 -1.44 15.34 10.56
N LEU A 21 -2.33 14.46 10.11
CA LEU A 21 -2.91 13.40 10.94
C LEU A 21 -1.83 12.41 11.41
N PHE A 22 -0.88 12.06 10.54
CA PHE A 22 0.26 11.22 10.88
C PHE A 22 1.15 11.87 11.94
N ILE A 23 1.49 13.15 11.81
CA ILE A 23 2.28 13.89 12.80
C ILE A 23 1.54 13.97 14.14
N TYR A 24 0.23 14.22 14.12
CA TYR A 24 -0.58 14.31 15.33
C TYR A 24 -0.64 12.97 16.06
N LYS A 25 -0.88 11.86 15.36
CA LYS A 25 -0.87 10.51 15.95
C LYS A 25 0.50 10.09 16.46
N ARG A 26 1.60 10.58 15.87
CA ARG A 26 2.96 10.29 16.33
C ARG A 26 3.29 10.94 17.68
N LYS A 27 2.56 11.99 18.09
CA LYS A 27 2.72 12.61 19.42
C LYS A 27 2.10 11.78 20.55
N ASP A 28 1.28 10.79 20.22
CA ASP A 28 0.69 9.90 21.19
C ASP A 28 1.77 8.93 21.73
N PRO A 29 2.11 8.97 23.03
CA PRO A 29 3.16 8.13 23.62
C PRO A 29 2.83 6.63 23.55
N GLU A 30 1.57 6.26 23.35
CA GLU A 30 1.12 4.88 23.14
C GLU A 30 1.36 4.39 21.69
N TYR A 31 1.65 5.31 20.75
CA TYR A 31 1.89 5.00 19.34
C TYR A 31 3.32 4.49 19.08
N LYS A 32 3.70 3.38 19.74
CA LYS A 32 4.91 2.60 19.41
C LYS A 32 4.60 1.57 18.34
N HIS A 33 4.15 2.03 17.17
CA HIS A 33 4.00 1.13 16.02
C HIS A 33 5.37 0.96 15.36
N GLU A 34 6.11 -0.07 15.77
CA GLU A 34 7.36 -0.43 15.10
C GLU A 34 7.07 -0.78 13.63
N PRO A 35 7.83 -0.21 12.67
CA PRO A 35 7.65 -0.52 11.26
C PRO A 35 7.81 -2.02 10.99
N ASP A 36 6.90 -2.61 10.23
CA ASP A 36 7.10 -3.98 9.73
C ASP A 36 7.97 -3.93 8.48
N TYR A 37 9.27 -4.20 8.65
CA TYR A 37 10.23 -4.19 7.56
C TYR A 37 9.95 -5.24 6.47
N ARG A 38 9.17 -6.27 6.79
CA ARG A 38 8.70 -7.23 5.80
C ARG A 38 7.74 -6.56 4.80
N VAL A 39 6.94 -5.59 5.26
CA VAL A 39 6.03 -4.82 4.39
C VAL A 39 6.83 -3.97 3.41
N PHE A 40 7.94 -3.34 3.83
CA PHE A 40 8.81 -2.63 2.89
C PHE A 40 9.38 -3.57 1.83
N PHE A 41 9.82 -4.77 2.22
CA PHE A 41 10.27 -5.76 1.24
C PHE A 41 9.17 -6.14 0.23
N ILE A 42 7.95 -6.43 0.71
CA ILE A 42 6.79 -6.76 -0.13
C ILE A 42 6.43 -5.59 -1.07
N LEU A 43 6.43 -4.35 -0.58
CA LEU A 43 6.22 -3.16 -1.40
C LEU A 43 7.31 -3.02 -2.46
N GLY A 44 8.56 -3.28 -2.11
CA GLY A 44 9.67 -3.25 -3.04
C GLY A 44 9.49 -4.22 -4.20
N ILE A 45 9.26 -5.50 -3.92
CA ILE A 45 9.08 -6.54 -4.96
C ILE A 45 7.80 -6.37 -5.78
N THR A 46 6.80 -5.63 -5.29
CA THR A 46 5.57 -5.34 -6.04
C THR A 46 5.71 -4.10 -6.91
N TRP A 47 6.42 -3.07 -6.45
CA TRP A 47 6.59 -1.81 -7.18
C TRP A 47 7.68 -1.88 -8.26
N LEU A 48 8.69 -2.72 -8.07
CA LEU A 48 9.81 -2.84 -9.00
C LEU A 48 9.35 -3.36 -10.39
N PRO A 49 8.56 -4.46 -10.50
CA PRO A 49 7.99 -4.89 -11.78
C PRO A 49 7.02 -3.87 -12.37
N LEU A 50 6.25 -3.18 -11.52
CA LEU A 50 5.33 -2.13 -11.98
C LEU A 50 6.09 -0.97 -12.63
N GLY A 51 7.21 -0.55 -12.05
CA GLY A 51 8.08 0.48 -12.61
C GLY A 51 8.68 0.08 -13.94
N ILE A 52 9.13 -1.18 -14.06
CA ILE A 52 9.64 -1.72 -15.33
C ILE A 52 8.52 -1.75 -16.40
N ALA A 53 7.34 -2.26 -16.04
CA ALA A 53 6.21 -2.39 -16.97
C ALA A 53 5.66 -1.03 -17.44
N THR A 54 5.84 0.03 -16.65
CA THR A 54 5.34 1.38 -16.93
C THR A 54 6.42 2.35 -17.39
N ASP A 55 7.67 1.89 -17.55
CA ASP A 55 8.87 2.71 -17.84
C ASP A 55 8.95 3.95 -16.94
N ASN A 56 8.60 3.79 -15.66
CA ASN A 56 8.47 4.89 -14.73
C ASN A 56 9.61 4.86 -13.70
N PRO A 57 10.54 5.83 -13.78
CA PRO A 57 11.73 5.84 -12.93
C PRO A 57 11.42 6.14 -11.45
N ALA A 58 10.24 6.64 -11.11
CA ALA A 58 9.83 6.78 -9.72
C ALA A 58 9.47 5.42 -9.10
N PHE A 59 8.74 4.57 -9.84
CA PHE A 59 8.27 3.28 -9.34
C PHE A 59 9.38 2.25 -9.20
N TRP A 60 10.28 2.12 -10.18
CA TRP A 60 11.40 1.17 -10.04
C TRP A 60 12.40 1.59 -8.94
N GLY A 61 12.55 2.91 -8.71
CA GLY A 61 13.52 3.49 -7.79
C GLY A 61 13.02 3.41 -6.35
N MET A 62 11.76 3.80 -6.12
CA MET A 62 11.11 3.55 -4.82
C MET A 62 10.99 2.05 -4.54
N GLY A 63 10.68 1.24 -5.55
CA GLY A 63 10.65 -0.22 -5.42
C GLY A 63 12.00 -0.78 -4.94
N ALA A 64 13.10 -0.37 -5.57
CA ALA A 64 14.44 -0.73 -5.15
C ALA A 64 14.77 -0.27 -3.72
N VAL A 65 14.45 0.98 -3.36
CA VAL A 65 14.69 1.51 -2.00
C VAL A 65 13.91 0.71 -0.95
N PHE A 66 12.63 0.44 -1.16
CA PHE A 66 11.82 -0.35 -0.23
C PHE A 66 12.30 -1.80 -0.13
N MET A 67 12.68 -2.40 -1.26
CA MET A 67 13.24 -3.74 -1.28
C MET A 67 14.54 -3.83 -0.45
N ILE A 68 15.47 -2.89 -0.67
CA ILE A 68 16.75 -2.83 0.08
C ILE A 68 16.49 -2.56 1.56
N ALA A 69 15.65 -1.58 1.91
CA ALA A 69 15.33 -1.26 3.30
C ALA A 69 14.69 -2.45 4.03
N GLY A 70 13.81 -3.20 3.35
CA GLY A 70 13.18 -4.40 3.88
C GLY A 70 14.15 -5.57 4.06
N LEU A 71 15.06 -5.80 3.10
CA LEU A 71 16.10 -6.84 3.20
C LEU A 71 17.18 -6.51 4.24
N ALA A 72 17.62 -5.25 4.30
CA ALA A 72 18.65 -4.81 5.25
C ALA A 72 18.19 -4.91 6.71
N ASN A 73 16.87 -4.89 6.96
CA ASN A 73 16.27 -5.07 8.29
C ASN A 73 15.51 -6.40 8.39
N ARG A 74 15.98 -7.45 7.71
CA ARG A 74 15.37 -8.78 7.71
C ARG A 74 15.27 -9.38 9.12
N ASP A 75 16.23 -9.06 9.98
CA ASP A 75 16.27 -9.41 11.40
C ASP A 75 15.05 -8.89 12.18
N LYS A 76 14.45 -7.79 11.74
CA LYS A 76 13.29 -7.14 12.39
C LYS A 76 11.94 -7.54 11.76
N TRP A 77 11.94 -8.58 10.93
CA TRP A 77 10.69 -9.05 10.32
C TRP A 77 9.78 -9.66 11.38
N LYS A 78 8.63 -9.04 11.58
CA LYS A 78 7.62 -9.55 12.51
C LYS A 78 7.08 -10.88 12.03
N GLU A 79 6.82 -11.78 12.97
CA GLU A 79 6.08 -13.01 12.70
C GLU A 79 4.63 -12.67 12.39
N GLN A 80 4.10 -13.31 11.35
CA GLN A 80 2.72 -13.10 10.94
C GLN A 80 1.86 -14.17 11.61
N PRO A 81 0.82 -13.79 12.38
CA PRO A 81 -0.07 -14.77 12.98
C PRO A 81 -0.71 -15.61 11.88
N LYS A 82 -0.84 -16.92 12.12
CA LYS A 82 -1.49 -17.79 11.14
C LYS A 82 -2.94 -17.35 10.99
N PHE A 83 -3.52 -17.56 9.81
CA PHE A 83 -4.91 -17.17 9.53
C PHE A 83 -5.92 -17.82 10.50
N SER A 84 -5.59 -18.98 11.05
CA SER A 84 -6.36 -19.69 12.07
C SER A 84 -6.26 -19.04 13.46
N GLU A 85 -5.19 -18.31 13.74
CA GLU A 85 -4.88 -17.67 15.03
C GLU A 85 -5.34 -16.20 15.08
N MET A 86 -5.84 -15.66 13.95
CA MET A 86 -6.33 -14.28 13.90
C MET A 86 -7.69 -14.13 14.60
N ASP A 87 -7.84 -13.04 15.33
CA ASP A 87 -9.11 -12.58 15.87
C ASP A 87 -10.21 -12.57 14.77
N PRO A 88 -11.44 -13.09 15.04
CA PRO A 88 -12.47 -13.22 14.02
C PRO A 88 -12.83 -11.91 13.32
N ALA A 89 -12.78 -10.76 14.00
CA ALA A 89 -13.09 -9.47 13.39
C ALA A 89 -12.00 -9.05 12.39
N LYS A 90 -10.72 -9.17 12.76
CA LYS A 90 -9.59 -8.92 11.85
C LYS A 90 -9.60 -9.87 10.66
N ARG A 91 -9.93 -11.14 10.89
CA ARG A 91 -10.04 -12.16 9.85
C ARG A 91 -11.14 -11.82 8.84
N LYS A 92 -12.34 -11.44 9.32
CA LYS A 92 -13.45 -11.00 8.47
C LYS A 92 -13.07 -9.77 7.64
N LEU A 93 -12.47 -8.76 8.27
CA LEU A 93 -12.02 -7.55 7.56
C LEU A 93 -11.02 -7.89 6.45
N LYS A 94 -9.98 -8.68 6.74
CA LYS A 94 -8.98 -9.11 5.77
C LYS A 94 -9.63 -9.87 4.60
N LEU A 95 -10.58 -10.75 4.90
CA LEU A 95 -11.29 -11.54 3.89
C LEU A 95 -12.21 -10.69 3.03
N SER A 96 -12.92 -9.71 3.63
CA SER A 96 -13.72 -8.74 2.89
C SER A 96 -12.88 -7.88 1.96
N ILE A 97 -11.69 -7.43 2.40
CA ILE A 97 -10.75 -6.69 1.55
C ILE A 97 -10.29 -7.55 0.38
N ILE A 98 -9.90 -8.80 0.63
CA ILE A 98 -9.46 -9.73 -0.44
C ILE A 98 -10.59 -9.94 -1.45
N ILE A 99 -11.79 -10.29 -1.00
CA ILE A 99 -12.95 -10.50 -1.87
C ILE A 99 -13.27 -9.23 -2.66
N GLY A 100 -13.31 -8.08 -2.00
CA GLY A 100 -13.58 -6.80 -2.65
C GLY A 100 -12.57 -6.48 -3.75
N LEU A 101 -11.27 -6.67 -3.47
CA LEU A 101 -10.21 -6.46 -4.46
C LEU A 101 -10.31 -7.47 -5.62
N THR A 102 -10.62 -8.73 -5.35
CA THR A 102 -10.81 -9.76 -6.40
C THR A 102 -11.99 -9.42 -7.30
N VAL A 103 -13.14 -9.05 -6.72
CA VAL A 103 -14.33 -8.65 -7.50
C VAL A 103 -14.01 -7.43 -8.36
N LEU A 104 -13.33 -6.42 -7.79
CA LEU A 104 -12.95 -5.22 -8.52
C LEU A 104 -12.00 -5.54 -9.69
N LEU A 105 -11.01 -6.42 -9.48
CA LEU A 105 -10.09 -6.87 -10.52
C LEU A 105 -10.85 -7.56 -11.66
N VAL A 106 -11.73 -8.51 -11.35
CA VAL A 106 -12.52 -9.24 -12.35
C VAL A 106 -13.44 -8.29 -13.11
N ALA A 107 -14.12 -7.38 -12.42
CA ALA A 107 -14.97 -6.36 -13.04
C ALA A 107 -14.16 -5.46 -13.99
N GLY A 108 -12.98 -5.00 -13.56
CA GLY A 108 -12.09 -4.20 -14.41
C GLY A 108 -11.64 -4.93 -15.68
N ILE A 109 -11.28 -6.21 -15.55
CA ILE A 109 -10.93 -7.05 -16.70
C ILE A 109 -12.13 -7.21 -17.64
N LEU A 110 -13.32 -7.49 -17.13
CA LEU A 110 -14.53 -7.63 -17.96
C LEU A 110 -14.85 -6.33 -18.72
N VAL A 111 -14.79 -5.18 -18.04
CA VAL A 111 -14.99 -3.88 -18.70
C VAL A 111 -13.95 -3.65 -19.79
N PHE A 112 -12.67 -3.94 -19.53
CA PHE A 112 -11.61 -3.82 -20.53
C PHE A 112 -11.84 -4.71 -21.75
N LEU A 113 -12.31 -5.95 -21.55
CA LEU A 113 -12.60 -6.89 -22.63
C LEU A 113 -13.85 -6.52 -23.44
N LEU A 114 -14.86 -5.91 -22.80
CA LEU A 114 -16.11 -5.49 -23.47
C LEU A 114 -15.99 -4.12 -24.15
N ALA A 115 -15.11 -3.24 -23.67
CA ALA A 115 -14.86 -1.92 -24.24
C ALA A 115 -13.86 -1.94 -25.41
N LYS A 116 -13.30 -3.11 -25.72
CA LYS A 116 -12.44 -3.37 -26.87
C LYS A 116 -13.25 -4.05 -27.97
#